data_AF-A0A9P7I0R7-F1
#
_entry.id   AF-A0A9P7I0R7-F1
#
_cell.length_a   1.000
_cell.length_b   1.000
_cell.length_c   1.000
_cell.angle_alpha   90.00
_cell.angle_beta   90.00
_cell.angle_gamma   90.00
#
_symmetry.space_group_name_H-M   'P 1'
#
loop_
_entity.id
_entity.type
_entity.pdbx_description
1 polymer ?
#
loop_
_entity_poly.entity_id
_entity_poly.type
_entity_poly.pdbx_seq_one_letter_code
_entity_poly.pdbx_strand_id
1 'polypeptide(L)'
;MGFFDNIWDGVKSAGQWTIDHSADIAPVIGAVGKAAASLMLLQDSNPSLTANAIPETQGNETRSQQLAKYHQKFAYVSDRLAATAKAGVKPPSKTTGKTTTVDDGLVGLWTDPKGLSSDGNPSISMYKNLSAFMGTMNILFSWKDNSGLVHDTVNEIGQILFAKTGPQDLAVLSKSENSIDKVNAEVPTQNGFVHACHVYYPIPMGNGGESNSLHSAIHLSYTTNA
;
A
#
# COMPACT_ATOMS: atom_id res chain seq x y z
N MET A 1 15.38 15.42 5.99
CA MET A 1 14.12 14.63 6.05
C MET A 1 13.21 15.05 4.91
N GLY A 2 13.46 14.64 3.65
CA GLY A 2 12.71 15.24 2.55
C GLY A 2 12.84 14.54 1.20
N PHE A 3 12.37 13.29 1.09
CA PHE A 3 12.23 12.64 -0.22
C PHE A 3 10.85 12.05 -0.51
N PHE A 4 9.98 11.91 0.49
CA PHE A 4 8.64 11.35 0.32
C PHE A 4 7.60 12.30 0.92
N ASP A 5 6.49 12.50 0.21
CA ASP A 5 5.32 13.25 0.72
C ASP A 5 4.45 12.37 1.66
N ASN A 6 5.01 11.24 2.10
CA ASN A 6 4.37 10.14 2.82
C ASN A 6 5.29 9.55 3.89
N ILE A 7 4.73 8.74 4.78
CA ILE A 7 5.48 8.03 5.83
C ILE A 7 5.72 6.59 5.38
N TRP A 8 6.82 6.38 4.65
CA TRP A 8 7.30 5.05 4.23
C TRP A 8 8.30 4.48 5.24
N ASP A 9 8.18 3.20 5.57
CA ASP A 9 9.06 2.43 6.48
C ASP A 9 9.13 2.91 7.93
N GLY A 10 8.22 3.81 8.31
CA GLY A 10 8.07 4.32 9.67
C GLY A 10 6.79 3.82 10.33
N VAL A 11 6.56 2.51 10.41
CA VAL A 11 5.31 1.90 10.93
C VAL A 11 4.81 2.55 12.23
N LYS A 12 5.71 2.78 13.20
CA LYS A 12 5.38 3.44 14.46
C LYS A 12 5.05 4.93 14.27
N SER A 13 5.81 5.62 13.43
CA SER A 13 5.60 7.03 13.10
C SER A 13 4.30 7.24 12.31
N ALA A 14 3.93 6.30 11.43
CA ALA A 14 2.70 6.31 10.65
C ALA A 14 1.47 6.03 11.52
N GLY A 15 1.56 5.05 12.42
CA GLY A 15 0.52 4.79 13.42
C GLY A 15 0.29 6.02 14.30
N GLN A 16 1.36 6.57 14.88
CA GLN A 16 1.25 7.77 15.73
C GLN A 16 0.69 8.98 14.95
N TRP A 17 1.18 9.23 13.73
CA TRP A 17 0.67 10.29 12.88
C TRP A 17 -0.84 10.18 12.65
N THR A 18 -1.33 8.95 12.40
CA THR A 18 -2.76 8.71 12.15
C THR A 18 -3.61 9.11 13.35
N ILE A 19 -3.15 8.80 14.57
CA ILE A 19 -3.84 9.21 15.80
C ILE A 19 -3.82 10.73 15.94
N ASP A 20 -2.65 11.35 15.76
CA ASP A 20 -2.43 12.77 15.99
C ASP A 20 -3.19 13.67 15.00
N HIS A 21 -3.50 13.14 13.82
CA HIS A 21 -4.16 13.88 12.73
C HIS A 21 -5.61 13.45 12.50
N SER A 22 -6.12 12.50 13.26
CA SER A 22 -7.53 12.10 13.22
C SER A 22 -8.41 13.06 14.01
N ALA A 23 -9.54 13.46 13.44
CA ALA A 23 -10.57 14.20 14.19
C ALA A 23 -11.26 13.31 15.25
N ASP A 24 -11.35 12.01 14.99
CA ASP A 24 -11.83 10.98 15.91
C ASP A 24 -10.97 9.72 15.78
N ILE A 25 -10.45 9.25 16.91
CA ILE A 25 -9.56 8.09 17.00
C ILE A 25 -10.34 6.78 16.88
N ALA A 26 -11.62 6.74 17.28
CA ALA A 26 -12.44 5.53 17.22
C ALA A 26 -12.58 4.94 15.80
N PRO A 27 -12.94 5.70 14.75
CA PRO A 27 -13.03 5.18 13.39
C PRO A 27 -11.66 4.77 12.82
N VAL A 28 -10.57 5.42 13.24
CA VAL A 28 -9.20 5.02 12.90
C VAL A 28 -8.86 3.64 13.47
N ILE A 29 -9.07 3.45 14.78
CA ILE A 29 -8.84 2.16 15.44
C ILE A 29 -9.73 1.08 14.80
N GLY A 30 -10.97 1.41 14.48
CA GLY A 30 -11.92 0.52 13.81
C GLY A 30 -11.43 0.06 12.42
N ALA A 31 -10.96 0.98 11.59
CA ALA A 31 -10.43 0.67 10.26
C ALA A 31 -9.22 -0.26 10.32
N VAL A 32 -8.26 0.01 11.21
CA VAL A 32 -7.08 -0.84 11.42
C VAL A 32 -7.48 -2.21 11.98
N GLY A 33 -8.43 -2.25 12.93
CA GLY A 33 -8.95 -3.49 13.50
C GLY A 33 -9.63 -4.38 12.45
N LYS A 34 -10.42 -3.76 11.57
CA LYS A 34 -11.09 -4.45 10.46
C LYS A 34 -10.09 -5.01 9.46
N ALA A 35 -9.10 -4.21 9.05
CA ALA A 35 -8.03 -4.67 8.16
C ALA A 35 -7.25 -5.84 8.77
N ALA A 36 -6.92 -5.78 10.08
CA ALA A 36 -6.26 -6.87 10.78
C ALA A 36 -7.08 -8.16 10.73
N ALA A 37 -8.41 -8.09 10.96
CA ALA A 37 -9.30 -9.24 10.89
C ALA A 37 -9.39 -9.83 9.48
N SER A 38 -9.54 -8.98 8.45
CA SER A 38 -9.56 -9.41 7.05
C SER A 38 -8.26 -10.11 6.63
N LEU A 39 -7.10 -9.62 7.08
CA LEU A 39 -5.79 -10.24 6.78
C LEU A 39 -5.56 -11.55 7.55
N MET A 40 -6.18 -11.70 8.72
CA MET A 40 -6.17 -12.98 9.45
C MET A 40 -6.97 -14.06 8.71
N LEU A 41 -8.15 -13.73 8.19
CA LEU A 41 -9.00 -14.66 7.45
C LEU A 41 -8.35 -15.15 6.14
N LEU A 42 -7.43 -14.37 5.56
CA LEU A 42 -6.64 -14.77 4.40
C LEU A 42 -5.51 -15.78 4.73
N GLN A 43 -5.29 -16.10 6.01
CA GLN A 43 -4.33 -17.12 6.44
C GLN A 43 -5.04 -18.46 6.70
N ASP A 44 -5.04 -19.39 5.74
CA ASP A 44 -5.32 -20.83 6.00
C ASP A 44 -4.19 -21.52 6.80
N SER A 45 -3.42 -20.78 7.60
CA SER A 45 -2.35 -21.30 8.45
C SER A 45 -2.12 -20.36 9.62
N ASN A 46 -2.70 -20.74 10.77
CA ASN A 46 -2.59 -20.09 12.08
C ASN A 46 -1.23 -19.44 12.34
N PRO A 47 -1.26 -18.16 12.77
CA PRO A 47 -0.62 -17.78 14.00
C PRO A 47 -1.73 -17.41 14.98
N SER A 48 -1.75 -18.10 16.11
CA SER A 48 -2.65 -17.84 17.23
C SER A 48 -2.41 -16.43 17.81
N LEU A 49 -2.99 -15.42 17.18
CA LEU A 49 -3.46 -14.24 17.89
C LEU A 49 -4.84 -14.62 18.39
N THR A 50 -4.91 -14.92 19.68
CA THR A 50 -6.16 -15.24 20.35
C THR A 50 -7.20 -14.17 20.01
N ALA A 51 -8.39 -14.63 19.60
CA ALA A 51 -9.55 -13.79 19.27
C ALA A 51 -9.97 -12.82 20.40
N ASN A 52 -9.34 -12.89 21.57
CA ASN A 52 -9.40 -11.92 22.66
C ASN A 52 -8.84 -10.53 22.31
N ALA A 53 -8.21 -10.35 21.14
CA ALA A 53 -7.81 -9.03 20.63
C ALA A 53 -8.95 -8.28 19.89
N ILE A 54 -10.10 -8.91 19.70
CA ILE A 54 -11.35 -8.25 19.33
C ILE A 54 -11.97 -7.76 20.65
N PRO A 55 -12.01 -6.45 20.94
CA PRO A 55 -12.48 -5.99 22.22
C PRO A 55 -14.00 -6.11 22.25
N GLU A 56 -14.51 -7.17 22.90
CA GLU A 56 -15.64 -6.98 23.78
C GLU A 56 -15.17 -6.07 24.91
N THR A 57 -15.67 -4.85 24.91
CA THR A 57 -15.49 -3.83 25.93
C THR A 57 -15.65 -4.38 27.34
N GLN A 58 -14.54 -4.56 28.06
CA GLN A 58 -14.52 -4.45 29.52
C GLN A 58 -13.95 -3.08 29.88
N GLY A 59 -14.80 -2.24 30.50
CA GLY A 59 -14.61 -0.81 30.70
C GLY A 59 -13.56 -0.41 31.74
N ASN A 60 -12.29 -0.85 31.61
CA ASN A 60 -11.20 -0.39 32.47
C ASN A 60 -9.83 -0.30 31.76
N GLU A 61 -9.80 -0.17 30.44
CA GLU A 61 -8.54 0.07 29.73
C GLU A 61 -8.16 1.55 29.76
N THR A 62 -6.96 1.83 30.26
CA THR A 62 -6.37 3.17 30.21
C THR A 62 -6.13 3.59 28.76
N ARG A 63 -6.20 4.89 28.48
CA ARG A 63 -5.88 5.45 27.15
C ARG A 63 -4.50 4.98 26.65
N SER A 64 -3.53 4.85 27.54
CA SER A 64 -2.18 4.32 27.24
C SER A 64 -2.18 2.86 26.79
N GLN A 65 -3.04 2.01 27.36
CA GLN A 65 -3.18 0.61 26.94
C GLN A 65 -3.84 0.50 25.55
N GLN A 66 -4.85 1.33 25.28
CA GLN A 66 -5.49 1.39 23.95
C GLN A 66 -4.51 1.85 22.87
N LEU A 67 -3.68 2.85 23.17
CA LEU A 67 -2.63 3.33 22.27
C LEU A 67 -1.57 2.26 21.98
N ALA A 68 -1.11 1.54 23.01
CA ALA A 68 -0.15 0.45 22.83
C ALA A 68 -0.71 -0.68 21.94
N LYS A 69 -1.98 -1.06 22.15
CA LYS A 69 -2.66 -2.05 21.30
C LYS A 69 -2.84 -1.57 19.87
N TYR A 70 -3.14 -0.29 19.67
CA TYR A 70 -3.24 0.28 18.33
C TYR A 70 -1.90 0.19 17.59
N HIS A 71 -0.79 0.59 18.21
CA HIS A 71 0.53 0.47 17.58
C HIS A 71 0.89 -0.97 17.21
N GLN A 72 0.56 -1.94 18.06
CA GLN A 72 0.76 -3.36 17.76
C GLN A 72 -0.10 -3.82 16.58
N LYS A 73 -1.38 -3.45 16.55
CA LYS A 73 -2.28 -3.78 15.44
C LYS A 73 -1.85 -3.12 14.14
N PHE A 74 -1.44 -1.86 14.19
CA PHE A 74 -0.95 -1.13 13.02
C PHE A 74 0.30 -1.82 12.45
N ALA A 75 1.26 -2.18 13.31
CA ALA A 75 2.45 -2.91 12.89
C ALA A 75 2.14 -4.30 12.31
N TYR A 76 1.26 -5.05 12.97
CA TYR A 76 0.78 -6.32 12.43
C TYR A 76 0.18 -6.16 11.03
N VAL A 77 -0.66 -5.15 10.84
CA VAL A 77 -1.27 -4.86 9.54
C VAL A 77 -0.23 -4.46 8.51
N SER A 78 0.77 -3.62 8.86
CA SER A 78 1.87 -3.27 7.96
C SER A 78 2.63 -4.50 7.48
N ASP A 79 3.05 -5.37 8.40
CA ASP A 79 3.78 -6.61 8.06
C ASP A 79 2.95 -7.51 7.13
N ARG A 80 1.64 -7.59 7.38
CA ARG A 80 0.72 -8.38 6.58
C ARG A 80 0.46 -7.79 5.21
N LEU A 81 0.27 -6.47 5.10
CA LEU A 81 0.16 -5.79 3.82
C LEU A 81 1.42 -6.03 2.98
N ALA A 82 2.62 -5.90 3.56
CA ALA A 82 3.88 -6.17 2.88
C ALA A 82 3.98 -7.62 2.39
N ALA A 83 3.62 -8.59 3.25
CA ALA A 83 3.61 -10.01 2.87
C ALA A 83 2.59 -10.32 1.77
N THR A 84 1.37 -9.76 1.85
CA THR A 84 0.33 -9.93 0.83
C THR A 84 0.72 -9.27 -0.48
N ALA A 85 1.35 -8.09 -0.45
CA ALA A 85 1.87 -7.42 -1.64
C ALA A 85 2.93 -8.29 -2.30
N LYS A 86 3.91 -8.78 -1.53
CA LYS A 86 4.94 -9.69 -2.03
C LYS A 86 4.38 -10.95 -2.66
N ALA A 87 3.41 -11.59 -2.02
CA ALA A 87 2.77 -12.80 -2.56
C ALA A 87 1.90 -12.52 -3.80
N GLY A 88 1.40 -11.29 -3.96
CA GLY A 88 0.58 -10.90 -5.09
C GLY A 88 1.37 -10.60 -6.37
N VAL A 89 2.66 -10.30 -6.25
CA VAL A 89 3.56 -10.18 -7.41
C VAL A 89 3.77 -11.57 -8.00
N LYS A 90 3.32 -11.76 -9.25
CA LYS A 90 3.55 -13.02 -9.95
C LYS A 90 5.04 -13.17 -10.19
N PRO A 91 5.62 -14.38 -10.00
CA PRO A 91 7.01 -14.61 -10.37
C PRO A 91 7.17 -14.32 -11.87
N PRO A 92 8.30 -13.71 -12.27
CA PRO A 92 8.55 -13.41 -13.67
C PRO A 92 8.42 -14.68 -14.51
N SER A 93 7.79 -14.56 -15.69
CA SER A 93 7.74 -15.65 -16.65
C SER A 93 9.16 -16.15 -16.91
N LYS A 94 9.39 -17.47 -16.85
CA LYS A 94 10.71 -18.07 -17.11
C LYS A 94 11.21 -17.63 -18.48
N THR A 95 12.08 -16.62 -18.51
CA THR A 95 12.75 -16.19 -19.72
C THR A 95 13.92 -17.11 -20.01
N THR A 96 14.07 -17.48 -21.27
CA THR A 96 15.23 -18.24 -21.75
C THR A 96 16.45 -17.32 -21.81
N GLY A 97 17.38 -17.49 -20.88
CA GLY A 97 18.62 -16.72 -20.83
C GLY A 97 19.08 -16.48 -19.40
N LYS A 98 20.22 -15.78 -19.24
CA LYS A 98 20.63 -15.26 -17.94
C LYS A 98 19.76 -14.04 -17.64
N THR A 99 19.08 -14.03 -16.50
CA THR A 99 18.30 -12.88 -16.05
C THR A 99 18.80 -12.35 -14.72
N THR A 100 18.56 -11.06 -14.50
CA THR A 100 18.74 -10.41 -13.20
C THR A 100 17.39 -9.94 -12.71
N THR A 101 17.00 -10.38 -11.51
CA THR A 101 15.77 -9.95 -10.85
C THR A 101 16.11 -9.14 -9.61
N VAL A 102 15.48 -7.97 -9.48
CA VAL A 102 15.53 -7.12 -8.29
C VAL A 102 14.11 -7.07 -7.72
N ASP A 103 13.96 -7.45 -6.45
CA ASP A 103 12.68 -7.50 -5.75
C ASP A 103 12.76 -6.62 -4.50
N ASP A 104 11.82 -5.70 -4.33
CA ASP A 104 11.74 -4.86 -3.14
C ASP A 104 10.30 -4.46 -2.81
N GLY A 105 10.06 -4.08 -1.56
CA GLY A 105 8.73 -3.69 -1.07
C GLY A 105 8.77 -2.45 -0.20
N LEU A 106 7.70 -1.65 -0.30
CA LEU A 106 7.48 -0.44 0.48
C LEU A 106 6.18 -0.59 1.26
N VAL A 107 6.16 -0.21 2.54
CA VAL A 107 4.94 -0.20 3.37
C VAL A 107 4.86 1.08 4.18
N GLY A 108 3.65 1.63 4.31
CA GLY A 108 3.48 2.93 4.94
C GLY A 108 2.15 3.62 4.64
N LEU A 109 2.13 4.93 4.91
CA LEU A 109 0.92 5.74 4.89
C LEU A 109 1.01 6.85 3.83
N TRP A 110 0.09 6.81 2.87
CA TRP A 110 -0.25 7.95 2.01
C TRP A 110 -1.21 8.86 2.77
N THR A 111 -0.78 10.07 3.10
CA THR A 111 -1.56 10.99 3.96
C THR A 111 -2.72 11.64 3.20
N ASP A 112 -2.52 11.95 1.92
CA ASP A 112 -3.55 12.51 1.01
C ASP A 112 -3.57 11.77 -0.35
N PRO A 113 -4.15 10.56 -0.40
CA PRO A 113 -4.27 9.77 -1.61
C PRO A 113 -5.28 10.41 -2.58
N LYS A 114 -4.81 10.89 -3.73
CA LYS A 114 -5.67 11.44 -4.80
C LYS A 114 -5.97 10.45 -5.92
N GLY A 115 -5.26 9.32 -5.98
CA GLY A 115 -5.39 8.35 -7.06
C GLY A 115 -4.93 8.92 -8.40
N LEU A 116 -5.77 8.77 -9.42
CA LEU A 116 -5.52 9.29 -10.76
C LEU A 116 -6.06 10.72 -10.92
N SER A 117 -5.34 11.57 -11.65
CA SER A 117 -5.83 12.86 -12.15
C SER A 117 -6.83 12.68 -13.29
N SER A 118 -7.46 13.78 -13.72
CA SER A 118 -8.50 13.78 -14.76
C SER A 118 -8.04 13.29 -16.13
N ASP A 119 -6.74 13.32 -16.39
CA ASP A 119 -6.07 12.78 -17.59
C ASP A 119 -5.71 11.30 -17.46
N GLY A 120 -6.09 10.66 -16.34
CA GLY A 120 -5.83 9.24 -16.07
C GLY A 120 -4.42 8.96 -15.53
N ASN A 121 -3.58 9.96 -15.31
CA ASN A 121 -2.23 9.78 -14.78
C ASN A 121 -2.23 9.71 -13.25
N PRO A 122 -1.23 9.09 -12.60
CA PRO A 122 -1.10 9.16 -11.15
C PRO A 122 -0.99 10.61 -10.69
N SER A 123 -1.62 10.93 -9.56
CA SER A 123 -1.40 12.22 -8.91
C SER A 123 0.09 12.48 -8.67
N ILE A 124 0.49 13.76 -8.69
CA ILE A 124 1.90 14.18 -8.59
C ILE A 124 2.60 13.54 -7.39
N SER A 125 1.93 13.46 -6.23
CA SER A 125 2.48 12.84 -5.03
C SER A 125 2.66 11.33 -5.22
N MET A 126 1.67 10.61 -5.74
CA MET A 126 1.76 9.17 -6.00
C MET A 126 2.83 8.85 -7.05
N TYR A 127 2.90 9.61 -8.14
CA TYR A 127 3.96 9.51 -9.14
C TYR A 127 5.34 9.68 -8.51
N LYS A 128 5.58 10.79 -7.81
CA LYS A 128 6.88 11.10 -7.18
C LYS A 128 7.33 10.01 -6.19
N ASN A 129 6.42 9.52 -5.35
CA ASN A 129 6.75 8.46 -4.39
C ASN A 129 7.08 7.14 -5.09
N LEU A 130 6.34 6.79 -6.15
CA LEU A 130 6.60 5.61 -6.95
C LEU A 130 7.90 5.74 -7.75
N SER A 131 8.19 6.90 -8.35
CA SER A 131 9.48 7.17 -9.01
C SER A 131 10.65 7.01 -8.04
N ALA A 132 10.52 7.57 -6.83
CA ALA A 132 11.56 7.47 -5.81
C ALA A 132 11.81 6.00 -5.42
N PHE A 133 10.75 5.22 -5.22
CA PHE A 133 10.88 3.79 -4.91
C PHE A 133 11.46 2.97 -6.07
N MET A 134 11.00 3.20 -7.31
CA MET A 134 11.61 2.55 -8.48
C MET A 134 13.09 2.96 -8.65
N GLY A 135 13.44 4.19 -8.26
CA GLY A 135 14.81 4.70 -8.28
C GLY A 135 15.73 3.98 -7.29
N THR A 136 15.25 3.58 -6.10
CA THR A 136 16.06 2.79 -5.15
C THR A 136 16.38 1.40 -5.69
N MET A 137 15.53 0.88 -6.59
CA MET A 137 15.72 -0.40 -7.27
C MET A 137 16.52 -0.30 -8.57
N ASN A 138 16.97 0.91 -8.96
CA ASN A 138 17.66 1.18 -10.21
C ASN A 138 16.86 0.75 -11.47
N ILE A 139 15.53 0.87 -11.41
CA ILE A 139 14.64 0.62 -12.55
C ILE A 139 14.62 1.85 -13.45
N LEU A 140 14.80 1.66 -14.76
CA LEU A 140 14.70 2.75 -15.72
C LEU A 140 13.28 3.33 -15.75
N PHE A 141 13.16 4.67 -15.61
CA PHE A 141 11.87 5.35 -15.61
C PHE A 141 11.27 5.52 -17.00
N SER A 142 12.11 5.61 -18.03
CA SER A 142 11.66 5.81 -19.40
C SER A 142 12.49 5.00 -20.38
N TRP A 143 11.85 4.51 -21.44
CA TRP A 143 12.50 3.79 -22.52
C TRP A 143 11.82 4.10 -23.85
N LYS A 144 12.52 3.81 -24.95
CA LYS A 144 11.95 3.92 -26.30
C LYS A 144 11.72 2.53 -26.86
N ASP A 145 10.52 2.31 -27.40
CA ASP A 145 10.24 1.08 -28.13
C ASP A 145 10.84 1.11 -29.55
N ASN A 146 10.62 0.03 -30.31
CA ASN A 146 11.08 -0.06 -31.69
C ASN A 146 10.37 0.92 -32.64
N SER A 147 9.23 1.50 -32.23
CA SER A 147 8.51 2.52 -33.00
C SER A 147 9.03 3.93 -32.74
N GLY A 148 9.90 4.09 -31.72
CA GLY A 148 10.43 5.38 -31.27
C GLY A 148 9.53 6.09 -30.26
N LEU A 149 8.43 5.45 -29.83
CA LEU A 149 7.55 5.94 -28.78
C LEU A 149 8.28 5.90 -27.44
N VAL A 150 8.20 6.99 -26.68
CA VAL A 150 8.75 7.07 -25.33
C VAL A 150 7.70 6.57 -24.35
N HIS A 151 8.06 5.52 -23.62
CA HIS A 151 7.29 4.95 -22.53
C HIS A 151 7.80 5.51 -21.20
N ASP A 152 6.88 5.92 -20.32
CA ASP A 152 7.16 6.25 -18.92
C ASP A 152 6.65 5.10 -18.06
N THR A 153 7.57 4.24 -17.61
CA THR A 153 7.26 3.04 -16.85
C THR A 153 6.64 3.37 -15.50
N VAL A 154 7.03 4.50 -14.88
CA VAL A 154 6.43 4.95 -13.61
C VAL A 154 4.98 5.34 -13.84
N ASN A 155 4.72 6.10 -14.91
CA ASN A 155 3.37 6.51 -15.25
C ASN A 155 2.50 5.28 -15.56
N GLU A 156 2.94 4.42 -16.48
CA GLU A 156 2.21 3.22 -16.91
C GLU A 156 1.86 2.30 -15.73
N ILE A 157 2.81 2.03 -14.84
CA ILE A 157 2.54 1.16 -13.68
C ILE A 157 1.65 1.87 -12.65
N GLY A 158 1.86 3.17 -12.44
CA GLY A 158 1.05 3.96 -11.52
C GLY A 158 -0.41 4.08 -11.96
N GLN A 159 -0.68 4.21 -13.27
CA GLN A 159 -2.03 4.24 -13.82
C GLN A 159 -2.81 2.98 -13.42
N ILE A 160 -2.14 1.82 -13.41
CA ILE A 160 -2.75 0.55 -13.00
C ILE A 160 -2.91 0.51 -11.48
N LEU A 161 -1.83 0.73 -10.72
CA LEU A 161 -1.82 0.56 -9.26
C LEU A 161 -2.72 1.53 -8.50
N PHE A 162 -2.97 2.72 -9.06
CA PHE A 162 -3.72 3.79 -8.40
C PHE A 162 -5.13 4.01 -8.95
N ALA A 163 -5.57 3.18 -9.91
CA ALA A 163 -6.87 3.31 -10.59
C ALA A 163 -8.08 3.40 -9.66
N LYS A 164 -8.01 2.79 -8.47
CA LYS A 164 -9.10 2.74 -7.46
C LYS A 164 -8.71 3.34 -6.11
N THR A 165 -7.79 4.30 -6.14
CA THR A 165 -7.28 4.97 -4.92
C THR A 165 -7.73 6.42 -4.81
N GLY A 166 -8.71 6.83 -5.64
CA GLY A 166 -9.31 8.14 -5.56
C GLY A 166 -10.20 8.30 -4.31
N PRO A 167 -10.50 9.54 -3.86
CA PRO A 167 -11.28 9.77 -2.64
C PRO A 167 -12.64 9.07 -2.61
N GLN A 168 -13.34 8.98 -3.76
CA GLN A 168 -14.63 8.31 -3.86
C GLN A 168 -14.49 6.79 -3.70
N ASP A 169 -13.53 6.16 -4.38
CA ASP A 169 -13.26 4.73 -4.27
C ASP A 169 -12.88 4.35 -2.83
N LEU A 170 -12.04 5.18 -2.19
CA LEU A 170 -11.63 4.99 -0.80
C LEU A 170 -12.80 5.13 0.17
N ALA A 171 -13.71 6.08 -0.06
CA ALA A 171 -14.91 6.22 0.76
C ALA A 171 -15.83 5.00 0.63
N VAL A 172 -15.96 4.41 -0.57
CA VAL A 172 -16.71 3.16 -0.78
C VAL A 172 -16.02 1.99 -0.07
N LEU A 173 -14.70 1.85 -0.25
CA LEU A 173 -13.91 0.76 0.35
C LEU A 173 -13.92 0.82 1.89
N SER A 174 -13.92 2.01 2.50
CA SER A 174 -13.98 2.17 3.96
C SER A 174 -15.26 1.56 4.58
N LYS A 175 -16.35 1.54 3.80
CA LYS A 175 -17.66 1.04 4.21
C LYS A 175 -17.87 -0.43 3.85
N SER A 176 -17.11 -0.96 2.89
CA SER A 176 -17.15 -2.36 2.44
C SER A 176 -16.81 -3.34 3.55
N GLU A 177 -17.47 -4.51 3.62
CA GLU A 177 -17.12 -5.59 4.56
C GLU A 177 -15.68 -6.07 4.40
N ASN A 178 -15.22 -6.19 3.15
CA ASN A 178 -13.81 -6.38 2.83
C ASN A 178 -13.17 -5.01 2.58
N SER A 179 -12.49 -4.48 3.59
CA SER A 179 -11.91 -3.14 3.54
C SER A 179 -10.54 -3.09 2.87
N ILE A 180 -10.04 -4.22 2.35
CA ILE A 180 -8.73 -4.32 1.71
C ILE A 180 -8.92 -4.56 0.23
N ASP A 181 -8.23 -3.76 -0.58
CA ASP A 181 -8.16 -3.96 -2.02
C ASP A 181 -6.74 -4.38 -2.42
N LYS A 182 -6.66 -5.10 -3.55
CA LYS A 182 -5.42 -5.62 -4.12
C LYS A 182 -5.41 -5.40 -5.62
N VAL A 183 -4.38 -4.71 -6.09
CA VAL A 183 -4.18 -4.42 -7.51
C VAL A 183 -2.83 -4.96 -7.95
N ASN A 184 -2.85 -5.82 -8.96
CA ASN A 184 -1.64 -6.32 -9.59
C ASN A 184 -1.41 -5.57 -10.90
N ALA A 185 -0.16 -5.22 -11.18
CA ALA A 185 0.25 -4.59 -12.43
C ALA A 185 1.42 -5.34 -13.06
N GLU A 186 1.50 -5.26 -14.37
CA GLU A 186 2.62 -5.75 -15.16
C GLU A 186 2.83 -4.77 -16.30
N VAL A 187 4.04 -4.24 -16.42
CA VAL A 187 4.40 -3.31 -17.50
C VAL A 187 5.69 -3.76 -18.18
N PRO A 188 5.78 -3.68 -19.52
CA PRO A 188 7.01 -3.95 -20.24
C PRO A 188 8.03 -2.83 -20.00
N THR A 189 9.30 -3.20 -20.13
CA THR A 189 10.45 -2.29 -20.16
C THR A 189 11.34 -2.64 -21.34
N GLN A 190 12.35 -1.81 -21.61
CA GLN A 190 13.30 -2.05 -22.71
C GLN A 190 13.88 -3.48 -22.72
N ASN A 191 14.17 -4.04 -21.55
CA ASN A 191 14.92 -5.30 -21.41
C ASN A 191 14.19 -6.36 -20.57
N GLY A 192 12.89 -6.20 -20.31
CA GLY A 192 12.13 -7.13 -19.47
C GLY A 192 10.82 -6.56 -18.95
N PHE A 193 10.42 -6.93 -17.74
CA PHE A 193 9.12 -6.56 -17.16
C PHE A 193 9.24 -6.09 -15.72
N VAL A 194 8.38 -5.14 -15.34
CA VAL A 194 8.11 -4.82 -13.94
C VAL A 194 6.77 -5.43 -13.58
N HIS A 195 6.77 -6.32 -12.59
CA HIS A 195 5.57 -6.83 -11.94
C HIS A 195 5.39 -6.10 -10.62
N ALA A 196 4.15 -5.72 -10.31
CA ALA A 196 3.83 -5.01 -9.09
C ALA A 196 2.54 -5.51 -8.45
N CYS A 197 2.46 -5.33 -7.14
CA CYS A 197 1.25 -5.56 -6.37
C CYS A 197 1.11 -4.44 -5.34
N HIS A 198 -0.03 -3.75 -5.36
CA HIS A 198 -0.42 -2.75 -4.40
C HIS A 198 -1.57 -3.31 -3.55
N VAL A 199 -1.39 -3.36 -2.24
CA VAL A 199 -2.40 -3.80 -1.27
C VAL A 199 -2.66 -2.66 -0.31
N TYR A 200 -3.92 -2.30 -0.11
CA TYR A 200 -4.24 -1.11 0.68
C TYR A 200 -5.61 -1.15 1.35
N TYR A 201 -5.78 -0.31 2.35
CA TYR A 201 -7.08 0.04 2.91
C TYR A 201 -7.12 1.52 3.37
N PRO A 202 -8.30 2.16 3.31
CA PRO A 202 -8.46 3.53 3.74
C PRO A 202 -8.56 3.64 5.26
N ILE A 203 -7.97 4.71 5.80
CA ILE A 203 -8.13 5.13 7.18
C ILE A 203 -8.85 6.49 7.19
N PRO A 204 -10.05 6.59 7.80
CA PRO A 204 -10.79 7.84 7.85
C PRO A 204 -10.11 8.84 8.80
N MET A 205 -9.90 10.08 8.33
CA MET A 205 -9.15 11.11 9.06
C MET A 205 -10.04 12.23 9.67
N GLY A 206 -11.35 12.22 9.42
CA GLY A 206 -12.24 13.32 9.82
C GLY A 206 -13.69 12.91 10.14
N ASN A 207 -14.43 13.84 10.72
CA ASN A 207 -15.87 13.71 10.99
C ASN A 207 -16.66 13.77 9.67
N GLY A 208 -16.88 12.61 9.04
CA GLY A 208 -17.68 12.49 7.81
C GLY A 208 -17.16 11.48 6.79
N GLY A 209 -15.93 10.97 6.95
CA GLY A 209 -15.37 9.93 6.07
C GLY A 209 -14.97 10.39 4.66
N GLU A 210 -15.02 11.69 4.38
CA GLU A 210 -14.66 12.26 3.07
C GLU A 210 -13.15 12.43 2.88
N SER A 211 -12.39 12.54 3.98
CA SER A 211 -10.93 12.56 3.97
C SER A 211 -10.40 11.24 4.51
N ASN A 212 -9.67 10.51 3.68
CA ASN A 212 -9.05 9.24 4.03
C ASN A 212 -7.54 9.35 3.80
N SER A 213 -6.75 8.80 4.72
CA SER A 213 -5.38 8.38 4.42
C SER A 213 -5.40 6.93 3.93
N LEU A 214 -4.32 6.49 3.31
CA LEU A 214 -4.22 5.15 2.72
C LEU A 214 -3.04 4.43 3.37
N HIS A 215 -3.32 3.42 4.19
CA HIS A 215 -2.30 2.51 4.67
C HIS A 215 -2.13 1.39 3.66
N SER A 216 -0.93 1.27 3.10
CA SER A 216 -0.70 0.39 1.97
C SER A 216 0.71 -0.18 1.94
N ALA A 217 0.85 -1.22 1.13
CA ALA A 217 2.13 -1.76 0.72
C ALA A 217 2.17 -1.94 -0.81
N ILE A 218 3.31 -1.60 -1.41
CA ILE A 218 3.63 -1.90 -2.80
C ILE A 218 4.84 -2.83 -2.83
N HIS A 219 4.74 -3.94 -3.55
CA HIS A 219 5.89 -4.77 -3.87
C HIS A 219 6.15 -4.72 -5.37
N LEU A 220 7.42 -4.58 -5.74
CA LEU A 220 7.89 -4.54 -7.14
C LEU A 220 8.88 -5.68 -7.35
N SER A 221 8.75 -6.34 -8.50
CA SER A 221 9.73 -7.28 -9.04
C SER A 221 10.12 -6.81 -10.43
N TYR A 222 11.38 -6.47 -10.61
CA TYR A 222 11.94 -6.07 -11.90
C TYR A 222 12.86 -7.15 -12.42
N THR A 223 12.50 -7.74 -13.56
CA THR A 223 13.32 -8.76 -14.21
C THR A 223 13.86 -8.26 -15.54
N THR A 224 15.17 -8.36 -15.72
CA THR A 224 15.88 -8.00 -16.94
C THR A 224 16.57 -9.19 -17.55
N ASN A 225 16.63 -9.21 -18.88
CA ASN A 225 17.52 -10.10 -19.61
C ASN A 225 18.95 -9.52 -19.56
N ALA A 226 19.92 -10.36 -19.24
CA ALA A 226 21.34 -10.00 -19.17
C ALA A 226 22.00 -9.91 -20.55
#